data_AF-A0A6L9QD80-F1
#
_entry.id   AF-A0A6L9QD80-F1
#
_cell.length_a   1.000
_cell.length_b   1.000
_cell.length_c   1.000
_cell.angle_alpha   90.00
_cell.angle_beta   90.00
_cell.angle_gamma   90.00
#
_symmetry.space_group_name_H-M   'P 1'
#
loop_
_entity.id
_entity.type
_entity.pdbx_description
1 polymer ?
#
loop_
_entity_poly.entity_id
_entity_poly.type
_entity_poly.pdbx_seq_one_letter_code
_entity_poly.pdbx_strand_id
1 'polypeptide(L)'
;ADAYLVEREAAPPRLVLGSNGAVIAGAAAGLGVALVSRDAVGAELDAGRLVVVDAPGMPLDRPWHAVAGAAPTATTLLFVRHLLDAPGWEPARAGSTATPTAGPG
;
A
#
# COMPACT_ATOMS: atom_id res chain seq x y z
N ALA A 1 -6.40 8.00 3.28
CA ALA A 1 -6.95 8.10 4.64
C ALA A 1 -7.99 9.23 4.72
N ASP A 2 -7.71 10.40 4.15
CA ASP A 2 -8.62 11.55 4.22
C ASP A 2 -10.04 11.29 3.74
N ALA A 3 -10.23 10.67 2.56
CA ALA A 3 -11.56 10.29 2.07
C ALA A 3 -12.32 9.38 3.06
N TYR A 4 -11.63 8.40 3.63
CA TYR A 4 -12.19 7.48 4.63
C TYR A 4 -12.61 8.20 5.93
N LEU A 5 -11.84 9.20 6.37
CA LEU A 5 -12.18 10.00 7.54
C LEU A 5 -13.37 10.92 7.27
N VAL A 6 -13.43 11.53 6.07
CA VAL A 6 -14.54 12.39 5.63
C VAL A 6 -15.84 11.60 5.54
N GLU A 7 -15.83 10.42 4.92
CA GLU A 7 -17.01 9.53 4.84
C GLU A 7 -17.57 9.14 6.22
N ARG A 8 -16.75 9.23 7.26
CA ARG A 8 -17.11 8.88 8.64
C ARG A 8 -17.26 10.09 9.56
N GLU A 9 -17.27 11.30 8.99
CA GLU A 9 -17.40 12.56 9.73
C GLU A 9 -16.37 12.70 10.87
N ALA A 10 -15.16 12.15 10.67
CA ALA A 10 -14.09 12.12 11.65
C ALA A 10 -13.00 13.15 11.34
N ALA A 11 -12.60 13.93 12.35
CA ALA A 11 -11.54 14.94 12.23
C ALA A 11 -10.52 14.84 13.38
N PRO A 12 -9.77 13.74 13.51
CA PRO A 12 -8.75 13.61 14.55
C PRO A 12 -7.57 14.57 14.30
N PRO A 13 -6.83 14.95 15.35
CA PRO A 13 -5.56 15.66 15.18
C PRO A 13 -4.61 14.85 14.30
N ARG A 14 -3.88 15.54 13.42
CA ARG A 14 -3.00 14.92 12.42
C ARG A 14 -1.55 15.04 12.83
N LEU A 15 -0.81 13.94 12.70
CA LEU A 15 0.64 13.90 12.78
C LEU A 15 1.20 13.51 11.41
N VAL A 16 2.12 14.31 10.87
CA VAL A 16 2.78 14.04 9.58
C VAL A 16 4.21 13.60 9.86
N LEU A 17 4.59 12.45 9.31
CA LEU A 17 5.92 11.86 9.47
C LEU A 17 6.51 11.57 8.10
N GLY A 18 7.83 11.69 7.98
CA GLY A 18 8.53 11.69 6.68
C GLY A 18 8.67 10.33 6.00
N SER A 19 8.23 9.23 6.63
CA SER A 19 8.31 7.89 6.04
C SER A 19 7.29 6.93 6.65
N ASN A 20 6.97 5.85 5.92
CA ASN A 20 6.12 4.78 6.44
C ASN A 20 6.71 4.15 7.70
N GLY A 21 8.03 3.96 7.75
CA GLY A 21 8.72 3.43 8.93
C GLY A 21 8.54 4.34 10.15
N ALA A 22 8.61 5.67 9.97
CA ALA A 22 8.36 6.62 11.05
C ALA A 22 6.89 6.57 11.51
N VAL A 23 5.93 6.44 10.58
CA VAL A 23 4.50 6.27 10.90
C VAL A 23 4.26 5.01 11.74
N ILE A 24 4.84 3.88 11.33
CA ILE A 24 4.73 2.59 12.05
C ILE A 24 5.36 2.70 13.45
N ALA A 25 6.56 3.28 13.55
CA ALA A 25 7.23 3.48 14.83
C ALA A 25 6.43 4.41 15.77
N GLY A 26 5.84 5.47 15.23
CA GLY A 26 4.98 6.39 15.99
C GLY A 26 3.72 5.71 16.54
N ALA A 27 3.06 4.89 15.71
CA ALA A 27 1.92 4.10 16.16
C ALA A 27 2.32 3.09 17.24
N ALA A 28 3.45 2.38 17.07
CA ALA A 28 3.97 1.43 18.06
C ALA A 28 4.39 2.11 19.38
N ALA A 29 4.78 3.40 19.32
CA ALA A 29 5.07 4.23 20.49
C ALA A 29 3.81 4.85 21.14
N GLY A 30 2.61 4.57 20.62
CA GLY A 30 1.35 5.07 21.17
C GLY A 30 1.01 6.51 20.80
N LEU A 31 1.64 7.07 19.77
CA LEU A 31 1.35 8.44 19.31
C LEU A 31 0.00 8.57 18.58
N GLY A 32 -0.64 7.44 18.24
CA GLY A 32 -1.95 7.41 17.61
C GLY A 32 -2.19 6.13 16.82
N VAL A 33 -3.11 6.21 15.86
CA VAL A 33 -3.45 5.12 14.94
C VAL A 33 -2.97 5.46 13.52
N ALA A 34 -2.57 4.44 12.77
CA ALA A 34 -2.12 4.59 11.39
C ALA A 34 -2.82 3.59 10.46
N LEU A 35 -3.18 4.05 9.26
CA LEU A 35 -3.60 3.17 8.17
C LEU A 35 -2.37 2.78 7.35
N VAL A 36 -1.94 1.54 7.50
CA VAL A 36 -0.72 0.99 6.85
C VAL A 36 -1.03 -0.34 6.18
N SER A 37 -0.21 -0.74 5.21
CA SER A 37 -0.31 -2.10 4.64
C SER A 37 0.02 -3.13 5.71
N ARG A 38 -0.75 -4.23 5.76
CA ARG A 38 -0.47 -5.37 6.65
C ARG A 38 0.90 -5.99 6.36
N ASP A 39 1.28 -6.04 5.08
CA ASP A 39 2.57 -6.57 4.64
C ASP A 39 3.75 -5.78 5.23
N ALA A 40 3.54 -4.51 5.58
CA ALA A 40 4.58 -3.63 6.10
C ALA A 40 4.77 -3.73 7.63
N VAL A 41 3.86 -4.40 8.35
CA VAL A 41 3.83 -4.42 9.83
C VAL A 41 3.79 -5.83 10.43
N GLY A 42 4.08 -6.86 9.64
CA GLY A 42 4.06 -8.25 10.13
C GLY A 42 4.93 -8.45 11.37
N ALA A 43 6.15 -7.92 11.37
CA ALA A 43 7.08 -8.05 12.50
C ALA A 43 6.60 -7.34 13.78
N GLU A 44 5.93 -6.20 13.65
CA GLU A 44 5.34 -5.46 14.77
C GLU A 44 4.14 -6.20 15.37
N LEU A 45 3.30 -6.78 14.51
CA LEU A 45 2.15 -7.59 14.92
C LEU A 45 2.61 -8.86 15.62
N ASP A 46 3.56 -9.60 15.04
CA ASP A 46 4.11 -10.84 15.62
C ASP A 46 4.77 -10.58 16.99
N ALA A 47 5.41 -9.42 17.15
CA ALA A 47 6.02 -9.00 18.41
C ALA A 47 5.04 -8.35 19.40
N GLY A 48 3.76 -8.21 19.05
CA GLY A 48 2.74 -7.57 19.90
C GLY A 48 2.95 -6.07 20.14
N ARG A 49 3.79 -5.40 19.33
CA ARG A 49 4.02 -3.94 19.39
C ARG A 49 2.89 -3.16 18.73
N LEU A 50 2.18 -3.79 17.81
CA LEU A 50 0.98 -3.25 17.18
C LEU A 50 -0.17 -4.25 17.32
N VAL A 51 -1.38 -3.71 17.27
CA VAL A 51 -2.62 -4.48 17.16
C VAL A 51 -3.43 -3.95 15.99
N VAL A 52 -4.13 -4.84 15.29
CA VAL A 52 -5.06 -4.45 14.24
C VAL A 52 -6.33 -3.91 14.90
N VAL A 53 -6.74 -2.71 14.50
CA VAL A 53 -8.04 -2.14 14.88
C VAL A 53 -9.02 -2.40 13.74
N ASP A 54 -10.11 -3.11 14.04
CA ASP A 54 -11.17 -3.35 13.07
C ASP A 54 -11.87 -2.03 12.71
N ALA A 55 -11.94 -1.75 11.41
CA ALA A 55 -12.57 -0.54 10.89
C ALA A 55 -13.46 -0.89 9.69
N PRO A 56 -14.64 -0.26 9.54
CA PRO A 56 -15.52 -0.51 8.40
C PRO A 56 -14.81 -0.31 7.06
N GLY A 57 -15.13 -1.14 6.06
CA GLY A 57 -14.50 -1.04 4.74
C GLY A 57 -13.02 -1.45 4.68
N MET A 58 -12.50 -2.13 5.71
CA MET A 58 -11.15 -2.69 5.72
C MET A 58 -11.17 -4.23 5.60
N PRO A 59 -10.15 -4.84 4.96
CA PRO A 59 -9.01 -4.20 4.28
C PRO A 59 -9.43 -3.46 2.99
N LEU A 60 -8.67 -2.42 2.63
CA LEU A 60 -8.82 -1.79 1.32
C LEU A 60 -8.32 -2.74 0.22
N ASP A 61 -9.14 -2.94 -0.80
CA ASP A 61 -8.72 -3.65 -2.01
C ASP A 61 -7.81 -2.74 -2.86
N ARG A 62 -6.50 -2.93 -2.71
CA ARG A 62 -5.46 -2.22 -3.46
C ARG A 62 -4.42 -3.23 -3.95
N PRO A 63 -4.70 -3.92 -5.07
CA PRO A 63 -3.74 -4.87 -5.64
C PRO A 63 -2.47 -4.14 -6.08
N TRP A 64 -1.35 -4.84 -5.98
CA TRP A 64 -0.09 -4.39 -6.57
C TRP A 64 -0.09 -4.62 -8.08
N HIS A 65 0.49 -3.68 -8.82
CA HIS A 65 0.65 -3.79 -10.26
C HIS A 65 2.12 -3.55 -10.63
N ALA A 66 2.67 -4.45 -11.46
CA ALA A 66 3.95 -4.23 -12.11
C ALA A 66 3.71 -3.49 -13.43
N VAL A 67 4.32 -2.32 -13.58
CA VAL A 67 4.17 -1.48 -14.77
C VAL A 67 5.54 -1.25 -15.39
N ALA A 68 5.61 -1.34 -16.72
CA ALA A 68 6.80 -1.05 -17.50
C ALA A 68 6.46 -0.08 -18.64
N GLY A 69 7.49 0.56 -19.20
CA GLY A 69 7.33 1.34 -20.43
C GLY A 69 6.96 0.46 -21.63
N ALA A 70 6.52 1.08 -22.72
CA ALA A 70 6.05 0.40 -23.92
C ALA A 70 7.08 -0.59 -24.55
N ALA A 71 8.37 -0.35 -24.33
CA ALA A 71 9.46 -1.23 -24.75
C ALA A 71 10.28 -1.67 -23.52
N PRO A 72 9.82 -2.69 -22.75
CA PRO A 72 10.54 -3.16 -21.57
C PRO A 72 11.88 -3.79 -21.96
N THR A 73 12.91 -3.55 -21.15
CA THR A 73 14.22 -4.18 -21.34
C THR A 73 14.16 -5.68 -21.03
N ALA A 74 15.18 -6.45 -21.46
CA ALA A 74 15.32 -7.85 -21.09
C ALA A 74 15.31 -8.05 -19.56
N THR A 75 16.03 -7.21 -18.81
CA THR A 75 16.05 -7.25 -17.34
C THR A 75 14.67 -6.99 -16.73
N THR A 76 13.89 -6.05 -17.29
CA THR A 76 12.51 -5.81 -16.88
C THR A 76 11.64 -7.06 -17.09
N LEU A 77 11.74 -7.71 -18.25
CA LEU A 77 11.00 -8.95 -18.54
C LEU A 77 11.42 -10.11 -17.63
N LEU A 78 12.71 -10.22 -17.30
CA LEU A 78 13.19 -11.20 -16.32
C LEU A 78 12.58 -10.97 -14.94
N PHE A 79 12.49 -9.71 -14.49
CA PHE A 79 11.86 -9.37 -13.22
C PHE A 79 10.36 -9.64 -13.23
N VAL A 80 9.65 -9.29 -14.31
CA VAL A 80 8.22 -9.61 -14.46
C VAL A 80 7.99 -11.13 -14.40
N ARG A 81 8.83 -11.93 -15.08
CA ARG A 81 8.74 -13.39 -14.97
C ARG A 81 8.96 -13.87 -13.54
N HIS A 82 9.97 -13.33 -12.86
CA HIS A 82 10.22 -13.65 -11.46
C HIS A 82 9.03 -13.32 -10.55
N LEU A 83 8.35 -12.19 -10.77
CA LEU A 83 7.13 -11.85 -10.03
C LEU A 83 6.01 -12.85 -10.31
N LEU A 84 5.81 -13.27 -11.57
CA LEU A 84 4.78 -14.25 -11.95
C LEU A 84 5.03 -15.66 -11.41
N ASP A 85 6.28 -15.99 -11.08
CA ASP A 85 6.62 -17.25 -10.38
C ASP A 85 6.27 -17.18 -8.88
N ALA A 86 6.02 -15.98 -8.33
CA ALA A 86 5.61 -15.78 -6.95
C ALA A 86 4.07 -15.84 -6.79
N PRO A 87 3.56 -16.31 -5.64
CA PRO A 87 2.12 -16.36 -5.39
C PRO A 87 1.49 -14.96 -5.36
N GLY A 88 0.25 -14.87 -5.84
CA GLY A 88 -0.54 -13.63 -5.82
C GLY A 88 -0.27 -12.68 -7.01
N TRP A 89 0.65 -13.04 -7.90
CA TRP A 89 0.87 -12.33 -9.17
C TRP A 89 0.19 -13.05 -10.32
N GLU A 90 -0.49 -12.27 -11.16
CA GLU A 90 -1.14 -12.75 -12.36
C GLU A 90 -0.65 -11.97 -13.59
N PRO A 91 -0.59 -12.61 -14.77
CA PRO A 91 -0.26 -11.90 -15.99
C PRO A 91 -1.31 -10.81 -16.29
N ALA A 92 -0.86 -9.69 -16.82
CA ALA A 92 -1.74 -8.61 -17.21
C ALA A 92 -2.78 -9.10 -18.24
N ARG A 93 -4.05 -8.77 -18.02
CA ARG A 93 -5.12 -9.11 -18.99
C ARG A 93 -4.89 -8.36 -20.29
N ALA A 94 -5.19 -9.00 -21.42
CA ALA A 94 -5.11 -8.38 -22.74
C ALA A 94 -5.90 -7.05 -22.76
N GLY A 95 -5.24 -5.94 -23.09
CA GLY A 95 -5.81 -4.59 -23.05
C GLY A 95 -5.63 -3.83 -21.73
N SER A 96 -4.89 -4.37 -20.76
CA SER A 96 -4.48 -3.63 -19.54
C SER A 96 -3.36 -2.64 -19.87
N THR A 97 -3.69 -1.61 -20.64
CA THR A 97 -2.87 -0.40 -20.73
C THR A 97 -3.36 0.57 -19.67
N ALA A 98 -2.54 0.85 -18.66
CA ALA A 98 -2.85 1.93 -17.73
C ALA A 98 -2.90 3.24 -18.52
N THR A 99 -4.05 3.92 -18.50
CA THR A 99 -4.14 5.28 -19.05
C THR A 99 -3.14 6.14 -18.30
N PRO A 100 -2.22 6.86 -18.98
CA PRO A 100 -1.32 7.77 -18.30
C PRO A 100 -2.16 8.78 -17.53
N THR A 101 -2.08 8.75 -16.21
CA THR A 101 -2.68 9.80 -15.39
C THR A 101 -1.77 11.00 -15.52
N ALA A 102 -2.14 11.95 -16.38
CA ALA A 102 -1.43 13.22 -16.49
C ALA A 102 -1.45 13.88 -15.10
N GLY A 103 -0.28 14.03 -14.48
CA GLY A 103 -0.13 14.81 -13.26
C GLY A 103 -0.49 16.27 -13.53
N PRO A 104 -1.03 17.01 -12.53
CA PRO A 104 -1.29 18.43 -12.71
C PRO A 104 0.03 19.15 -12.97
N GLY A 105 0.06 19.96 -14.04
CA GLY A 105 1.15 20.87 -14.36
C GLY A 105 1.16 22.12 -13.49
#